data_AF-A0A7V0Q903-F1
#
_entry.id   AF-A0A7V0Q903-F1
#
_cell.length_a   1.000
_cell.length_b   1.000
_cell.length_c   1.000
_cell.angle_alpha   90.00
_cell.angle_beta   90.00
_cell.angle_gamma   90.00
#
_symmetry.space_group_name_H-M   'P 1'
#
loop_
_entity.id
_entity.type
_entity.pdbx_description
1 polymer ?
#
loop_
_entity_poly.entity_id
_entity_poly.type
_entity_poly.pdbx_seq_one_letter_code
_entity_poly.pdbx_strand_id
1 'polypeptide(L)'
;MISKTAFRGIKIALALLILGALIWTIRPAQIGQAFLTADLSLIILAFILMPVNLYLQIYKWHYMVKWIRPASTFSEAMREFLISLAIGFTTPSRIGEYSRAFFVKKTDWVIAMGVVAVDKIYTML
;
A
#
# COMPACT_ATOMS: atom_id res chain seq x y z
N MET A 1 4.47 -29.26 -19.81
CA MET A 1 4.62 -27.79 -19.74
C MET A 1 3.28 -27.13 -20.05
N ILE A 2 2.63 -26.48 -19.08
CA ILE A 2 1.37 -25.75 -19.32
C ILE A 2 1.68 -24.50 -20.14
N SER A 3 0.91 -24.23 -21.21
CA SER A 3 1.13 -23.03 -22.04
C SER A 3 0.87 -21.74 -21.24
N LYS A 4 1.58 -20.65 -21.56
CA LYS A 4 1.40 -19.35 -20.87
C LYS A 4 -0.05 -18.86 -20.90
N THR A 5 -0.78 -19.18 -21.97
CA THR A 5 -2.21 -18.87 -22.15
C THR A 5 -3.09 -19.68 -21.20
N ALA A 6 -2.84 -20.99 -21.08
CA ALA A 6 -3.55 -21.85 -20.14
C ALA A 6 -3.32 -21.43 -18.67
N PHE A 7 -2.10 -21.02 -18.32
CA PHE A 7 -1.79 -20.51 -16.97
C PHE A 7 -2.55 -19.21 -16.64
N ARG A 8 -2.68 -18.27 -17.58
CA ARG A 8 -3.51 -17.06 -17.40
C ARG A 8 -4.99 -17.41 -17.25
N GLY A 9 -5.49 -18.35 -18.07
CA GLY A 9 -6.86 -18.83 -17.98
C GLY A 9 -7.20 -19.43 -16.62
N ILE A 10 -6.31 -20.27 -16.06
CA ILE A 10 -6.48 -20.85 -14.72
C ILE A 10 -6.53 -19.75 -13.64
N LYS A 11 -5.63 -18.75 -13.69
CA LYS A 11 -5.64 -17.63 -12.74
C LYS A 11 -6.95 -16.85 -12.76
N ILE A 12 -7.45 -16.54 -13.95
CA ILE A 12 -8.73 -15.81 -14.11
C ILE A 12 -9.89 -16.66 -13.58
N ALA A 13 -9.94 -17.94 -13.95
CA ALA A 13 -10.98 -18.85 -13.48
C ALA A 13 -10.96 -18.99 -11.95
N LEU A 14 -9.77 -19.11 -11.34
CA LEU A 14 -9.62 -19.17 -9.89
C LEU A 14 -10.07 -17.86 -9.22
N ALA A 15 -9.68 -16.70 -9.76
CA ALA A 15 -10.09 -15.41 -9.23
C ALA A 15 -11.62 -15.24 -9.30
N LEU A 16 -12.24 -15.61 -10.42
CA LEU A 16 -13.70 -15.58 -10.59
C LEU A 16 -14.40 -16.57 -9.65
N LEU A 17 -13.83 -17.76 -9.45
CA LEU A 17 -14.37 -18.75 -8.52
C LEU A 17 -14.34 -18.25 -7.07
N ILE A 18 -13.22 -17.65 -6.64
CA ILE A 18 -13.09 -17.07 -5.30
C ILE A 18 -14.05 -15.88 -5.12
N LEU A 19 -14.11 -14.97 -6.09
CA LEU A 19 -15.05 -13.85 -6.07
C LEU A 19 -16.51 -14.32 -6.04
N GLY A 20 -16.85 -15.30 -6.87
CA GLY A 20 -18.18 -15.91 -6.90
C GLY A 20 -18.54 -16.59 -5.59
N ALA A 21 -17.60 -17.35 -5.01
CA ALA A 21 -17.77 -17.96 -3.69
C ALA A 21 -17.95 -16.91 -2.58
N LEU A 22 -17.20 -15.81 -2.62
CA LEU A 22 -17.34 -14.68 -1.68
C LEU A 22 -18.73 -14.04 -1.79
N ILE A 23 -19.18 -13.73 -3.01
CA ILE A 23 -20.50 -13.12 -3.25
C ILE A 23 -21.63 -14.08 -2.86
N TRP A 24 -21.45 -15.38 -3.08
CA TRP A 24 -22.44 -16.38 -2.69
C TRP A 24 -22.51 -16.56 -1.17
N THR A 25 -21.36 -16.50 -0.48
CA THR A 25 -21.26 -16.62 0.98
C THR A 25 -21.77 -15.37 1.68
N ILE A 26 -21.42 -14.18 1.16
CA ILE A 26 -21.80 -12.90 1.71
C ILE A 26 -23.14 -12.50 1.09
N ARG A 27 -24.24 -12.73 1.82
CA ARG A 27 -25.56 -12.25 1.39
C ARG A 27 -25.49 -10.72 1.24
N PRO A 28 -25.72 -10.13 0.05
CA PRO A 28 -25.55 -8.69 -0.17
C PRO A 28 -26.36 -7.82 0.81
N ALA A 29 -27.51 -8.31 1.26
CA ALA A 29 -28.34 -7.67 2.29
C ALA A 29 -27.60 -7.46 3.63
N GLN A 30 -26.69 -8.37 4.00
CA GLN A 30 -25.88 -8.25 5.22
C GLN A 30 -24.86 -7.10 5.11
N ILE A 31 -24.34 -6.83 3.90
CA ILE A 31 -23.44 -5.68 3.68
C ILE A 31 -24.21 -4.38 3.93
N GLY A 32 -25.41 -4.26 3.36
CA GLY A 32 -26.27 -3.09 3.57
C GLY A 32 -26.61 -2.88 5.05
N GLN A 33 -26.98 -3.95 5.76
CA GLN A 33 -27.22 -3.85 7.20
C GLN A 33 -25.98 -3.48 7.99
N ALA A 34 -24.80 -4.00 7.65
CA ALA A 34 -23.55 -3.65 8.33
C ALA A 34 -23.24 -2.15 8.25
N PHE A 35 -23.57 -1.47 7.14
CA PHE A 35 -23.45 -0.01 7.05
C PHE A 35 -24.46 0.74 7.94
N LEU A 36 -25.70 0.25 8.02
CA LEU A 36 -26.76 0.88 8.82
C LEU A 36 -26.55 0.68 10.33
N THR A 37 -25.98 -0.46 10.73
CA THR A 37 -25.70 -0.79 12.14
C THR A 37 -24.26 -0.50 12.54
N ALA A 38 -23.50 0.21 11.70
CA ALA A 38 -22.12 0.53 11.99
C ALA A 38 -22.02 1.51 13.18
N ASP A 39 -21.09 1.25 14.08
CA ASP A 39 -20.81 2.16 15.19
C ASP A 39 -20.06 3.39 14.66
N LEU A 40 -20.73 4.55 14.70
CA LEU A 40 -20.17 5.80 14.24
C LEU A 40 -18.93 6.22 15.04
N SER A 41 -18.86 5.89 16.34
CA SER A 41 -17.71 6.20 17.19
C SER A 41 -16.48 5.44 16.73
N LEU A 42 -16.63 4.16 16.35
CA LEU A 42 -15.55 3.37 15.78
C LEU A 42 -15.10 3.89 14.41
N ILE A 43 -16.04 4.34 13.57
CA ILE A 43 -15.72 4.96 12.27
C ILE A 43 -14.91 6.24 12.47
N ILE A 44 -15.34 7.12 13.38
CA ILE A 44 -14.64 8.37 13.70
C ILE A 44 -13.25 8.06 14.25
N LEU A 45 -13.13 7.09 15.16
CA LEU A 45 -11.85 6.65 15.69
C LEU A 45 -10.92 6.14 14.58
N ALA A 46 -11.42 5.28 13.68
CA ALA A 46 -10.66 4.80 12.54
C ALA A 46 -10.22 5.96 11.62
N PHE A 47 -11.12 6.91 11.37
CA PHE A 47 -10.85 8.10 10.56
C PHE A 47 -9.76 8.98 11.18
N ILE A 48 -9.72 9.14 12.51
CA ILE A 48 -8.68 9.87 13.23
C ILE A 48 -7.36 9.09 13.27
N LEU A 49 -7.42 7.76 13.40
CA LEU A 49 -6.24 6.92 13.41
C LEU A 49 -5.55 6.87 12.03
N MET A 50 -6.29 7.09 10.94
CA MET A 50 -5.72 7.13 9.58
C MET A 50 -4.62 8.19 9.39
N PRO A 51 -4.82 9.50 9.67
CA PRO A 51 -3.76 10.49 9.55
C PRO A 51 -2.62 10.24 10.54
N VAL A 52 -2.89 9.70 11.73
CA VAL A 52 -1.84 9.31 12.69
C VAL A 52 -0.97 8.19 12.10
N ASN A 53 -1.59 7.15 11.57
CA ASN A 53 -0.90 6.05 10.90
C ASN A 53 -0.08 6.56 9.70
N LEU A 54 -0.66 7.43 8.88
CA LEU A 54 0.03 8.02 7.73
C LEU A 54 1.24 8.86 8.17
N TYR A 55 1.08 9.67 9.21
CA TYR A 55 2.17 10.46 9.79
C TYR A 55 3.32 9.57 10.28
N LEU A 56 3.02 8.50 11.01
CA LEU A 56 4.04 7.56 11.50
C LEU A 56 4.80 6.88 10.35
N GLN A 57 4.10 6.50 9.27
CA GLN A 57 4.74 5.94 8.09
C GLN A 57 5.66 6.95 7.39
N ILE A 58 5.24 8.20 7.27
CA ILE A 58 6.06 9.28 6.70
C ILE A 58 7.26 9.58 7.59
N TYR A 59 7.06 9.62 8.92
CA TYR A 59 8.13 9.84 9.88
C TYR A 59 9.19 8.73 9.81
N LYS A 60 8.76 7.47 9.75
CA LYS A 60 9.64 6.32 9.53
C LYS A 60 10.41 6.46 8.22
N TRP A 61 9.72 6.78 7.12
CA TRP A 61 10.36 7.02 5.82
C TRP A 61 11.42 8.13 5.89
N HIS A 62 11.07 9.27 6.49
CA HIS A 62 11.98 10.39 6.70
C HIS A 62 13.23 9.99 7.49
N TYR A 63 13.04 9.22 8.56
CA TYR A 63 14.14 8.68 9.35
C TYR A 63 15.06 7.80 8.50
N MET A 64 14.50 6.89 7.68
CA MET A 64 15.27 6.00 6.81
C MET A 64 16.02 6.76 5.71
N VAL A 65 15.40 7.75 5.07
CA VAL A 65 16.05 8.57 4.04
C VAL A 65 17.20 9.39 4.62
N LYS A 66 17.11 9.84 5.88
CA LYS A 66 18.20 10.57 6.52
C LYS A 66 19.51 9.79 6.64
N TRP A 67 19.46 8.46 6.64
CA TRP A 67 20.67 7.62 6.63
C TRP A 67 21.47 7.72 5.32
N ILE A 68 20.77 7.90 4.20
CA ILE A 68 21.39 8.00 2.87
C ILE A 68 21.53 9.45 2.40
N ARG A 69 20.68 10.34 2.92
CA ARG A 69 20.65 11.78 2.64
C ARG A 69 20.35 12.57 3.91
N PRO A 70 21.37 12.89 4.74
CA PRO A 70 21.17 13.59 6.02
C PRO A 70 20.48 14.96 5.90
N ALA A 71 20.65 15.63 4.76
CA ALA A 71 20.03 16.92 4.46
C ALA A 71 18.54 16.84 4.06
N SER A 72 17.94 15.64 4.02
CA SER A 72 16.53 15.47 3.68
C SER A 72 15.63 16.14 4.73
N THR A 73 14.60 16.83 4.27
CA THR A 73 13.58 17.47 5.11
C THR A 73 12.32 16.60 5.21
N PHE A 74 11.54 16.78 6.29
CA PHE A 74 10.30 16.04 6.45
C PHE A 74 9.28 16.31 5.32
N SER A 75 9.28 17.55 4.79
CA SER A 75 8.43 17.92 3.66
C SER A 75 8.80 17.17 2.38
N GLU A 76 10.10 16.99 2.11
CA GLU A 76 10.57 16.17 0.98
C GLU A 76 10.14 14.71 1.15
N ALA A 77 10.39 14.13 2.33
CA ALA A 77 9.96 12.76 2.65
C ALA A 77 8.45 12.57 2.52
N MET A 78 7.65 13.52 3.00
CA MET A 78 6.19 13.52 2.87
C MET A 78 5.76 13.56 1.40
N ARG A 79 6.36 14.42 0.59
CA ARG A 79 6.06 14.51 -0.84
C ARG A 79 6.41 13.20 -1.57
N GLU A 80 7.60 12.65 -1.33
CA GLU A 80 8.06 11.38 -1.89
C GLU A 80 7.11 10.24 -1.53
N PHE A 81 6.72 10.17 -0.25
CA PHE A 81 5.81 9.16 0.28
C PHE A 81 4.43 9.24 -0.35
N LEU A 82 3.82 10.43 -0.40
CA LEU A 82 2.45 10.62 -0.89
C LEU A 82 2.33 10.35 -2.40
N ILE A 83 3.29 10.80 -3.21
CA ILE A 83 3.31 10.49 -4.66
C ILE A 83 3.37 8.99 -4.86
N SER A 84 4.23 8.32 -4.10
CA SER A 84 4.43 6.88 -4.25
C SER A 84 3.31 6.04 -3.65
N LEU A 85 2.62 6.57 -2.64
CA LEU A 85 1.38 6.00 -2.12
C LEU A 85 0.28 6.03 -3.20
N ALA A 86 0.14 7.16 -3.92
CA ALA A 86 -0.80 7.27 -5.03
C ALA A 86 -0.50 6.27 -6.16
N ILE A 87 0.76 6.14 -6.57
CA ILE A 87 1.18 5.14 -7.57
C ILE A 87 0.98 3.71 -7.02
N GLY A 88 1.26 3.52 -5.72
CA GLY A 88 1.03 2.26 -5.01
C GLY A 88 -0.42 1.79 -5.03
N PHE A 89 -1.39 2.69 -4.90
CA PHE A 89 -2.81 2.34 -4.97
C PHE A 89 -3.26 1.86 -6.35
N THR A 90 -2.65 2.38 -7.42
CA THR A 90 -3.00 2.02 -8.80
C THR A 90 -2.27 0.76 -9.29
N THR A 91 -1.21 0.34 -8.59
CA THR A 91 -0.35 -0.76 -9.04
C THR A 91 -0.66 -2.08 -8.33
N PRO A 92 -0.60 -3.23 -9.04
CA PRO A 92 -0.77 -4.54 -8.42
C PRO A 92 0.24 -4.74 -7.28
N SER A 93 -0.23 -5.32 -6.18
CA SER A 93 0.59 -5.60 -5.00
C SER A 93 1.32 -4.38 -4.42
N ARG A 94 0.88 -3.16 -4.75
CA ARG A 94 1.47 -1.90 -4.29
C ARG A 94 2.96 -1.77 -4.66
N ILE A 95 3.38 -2.38 -5.76
CA ILE A 95 4.76 -2.30 -6.26
C ILE A 95 5.14 -0.87 -6.67
N GLY A 96 4.15 -0.05 -6.99
CA GLY A 96 4.31 1.37 -7.26
C GLY A 96 4.90 2.16 -6.09
N GLU A 97 4.84 1.66 -4.85
CA GLU A 97 5.47 2.35 -3.72
C GLU A 97 7.00 2.38 -3.82
N TYR A 98 7.62 1.52 -4.64
CA TYR A 98 9.05 1.62 -4.98
C TYR A 98 9.39 2.89 -5.74
N SER A 99 8.40 3.62 -6.27
CA SER A 99 8.65 4.89 -6.94
C SER A 99 9.29 5.93 -6.01
N ARG A 100 9.19 5.77 -4.68
CA ARG A 100 9.83 6.66 -3.69
C ARG A 100 11.31 6.85 -4.00
N ALA A 101 11.99 5.78 -4.40
CA ALA A 101 13.42 5.78 -4.70
C ALA A 101 13.81 6.75 -5.82
N PHE A 102 12.94 6.96 -6.82
CA PHE A 102 13.20 7.92 -7.90
C PHE A 102 12.97 9.37 -7.50
N PHE A 103 12.23 9.61 -6.42
CA PHE A 103 11.93 10.97 -5.94
C PHE A 103 12.93 11.46 -4.88
N VAL A 104 13.73 10.56 -4.28
CA VAL A 104 14.83 10.94 -3.38
C VAL A 104 15.92 11.66 -4.18
N LYS A 105 16.01 12.97 -4.01
CA LYS A 105 16.98 13.79 -4.75
C LYS A 105 18.42 13.55 -4.27
N LYS A 106 19.39 13.74 -5.17
CA LYS A 106 20.84 13.78 -4.85
C LYS A 106 21.32 12.50 -4.13
N THR A 107 20.83 11.35 -4.56
CA THR A 107 21.20 10.02 -4.06
C THR A 107 21.10 9.03 -5.22
N ASP A 108 21.92 7.98 -5.18
CA ASP A 108 21.80 6.88 -6.13
C ASP A 108 20.44 6.17 -5.93
N TRP A 109 19.64 6.11 -7.00
CA TRP A 109 18.31 5.49 -6.99
C TRP A 109 18.35 4.01 -6.57
N VAL A 110 19.46 3.30 -6.80
CA VAL A 110 19.65 1.90 -6.36
C VAL A 110 19.74 1.80 -4.84
N ILE A 111 20.47 2.71 -4.20
CA ILE A 111 20.57 2.78 -2.74
C ILE A 111 19.20 3.12 -2.16
N ALA A 112 18.52 4.12 -2.73
CA ALA A 112 17.18 4.50 -2.29
C ALA A 112 16.16 3.35 -2.47
N MET A 113 16.24 2.57 -3.54
CA MET A 113 15.43 1.36 -3.72
C MET A 113 15.70 0.32 -2.63
N GLY A 114 16.97 0.12 -2.25
CA GLY A 114 17.34 -0.75 -1.13
C GLY A 114 16.66 -0.32 0.17
N VAL A 115 16.66 0.99 0.45
CA VAL A 115 15.95 1.53 1.63
C VAL A 115 14.44 1.30 1.56
N VAL A 116 13.81 1.45 0.38
CA VAL A 116 12.38 1.12 0.22
C VAL A 116 12.13 -0.38 0.41
N ALA A 117 13.03 -1.25 -0.06
CA ALA A 117 12.90 -2.69 0.15
C ALA A 117 12.96 -3.04 1.65
N VAL A 118 13.86 -2.43 2.42
CA VAL A 118 13.93 -2.58 3.88
C VAL A 118 12.64 -2.09 4.55
N ASP A 119 12.12 -0.94 4.12
CA ASP A 119 10.85 -0.39 4.63
C ASP A 119 9.68 -1.37 4.42
N LYS A 120 9.63 -1.98 3.24
CA LYS A 120 8.62 -2.97 2.87
C LYS A 120 8.73 -4.25 3.69
N ILE A 121 9.94 -4.79 3.87
CA ILE A 121 10.15 -5.99 4.70
C ILE A 121 9.69 -5.72 6.13
N TYR A 122 10.07 -4.59 6.72
CA TYR A 122 9.63 -4.21 8.06
C TYR A 122 8.10 -4.07 8.16
N THR A 123 7.44 -3.63 7.09
CA THR A 123 5.99 -3.43 7.08
C THR A 123 5.21 -4.73 6.83
N MET A 124 5.87 -5.76 6.26
CA MET A 124 5.30 -7.07 6.00
C MET A 124 5.49 -8.08 7.14
N LEU A 125 6.40 -7.78 8.08
CA LEU A 125 6.63 -8.53 9.33
C LEU A 125 5.69 -8.02 10.43
#